data_AF-B6E5B2-F1
#
_entry.id   AF-B6E5B2-F1
#
_cell.length_a   1.000
_cell.length_b   1.000
_cell.length_c   1.000
_cell.angle_alpha   90.00
_cell.angle_beta   90.00
_cell.angle_gamma   90.00
#
_symmetry.space_group_name_H-M   'P 1'
#
loop_
_entity.id
_entity.type
_entity.pdbx_description
1 polymer ?
#
loop_
_entity_poly.entity_id
_entity_poly.type
_entity_poly.pdbx_seq_one_letter_code
_entity_poly.pdbx_strand_id
1 'polypeptide(L)'
;THGVNSTGSCSWKIYVKGGIVTWETQQTDYPRTRPDLPNHEPRGCARGASYSWYLYSGNRVKYPLIRSRLVRLWRELRKSSDPVGAWRAIVENPQAAASYKKQRGLGGFLRSSWHEVNEIIAAANVYTIKRYGPDRVVGFSPIPAMSMVSYAAGSRYLSLIGGVCMSFYDWYCDLPPASPMTWGEQTDVPESADWYNSTFIMMWGSNVP
;
A
#
# COMPACT_ATOMS: atom_id res chain seq x y z
N THR A 1 -14.95 5.75 -1.96
CA THR A 1 -13.71 6.54 -1.90
C THR A 1 -12.55 5.75 -2.50
N HIS A 2 -11.37 6.34 -2.64
CA HIS A 2 -10.18 5.70 -3.20
C HIS A 2 -9.00 5.77 -2.22
N GLY A 3 -8.43 4.61 -1.87
CA GLY A 3 -7.23 4.51 -1.04
C GLY A 3 -5.94 4.77 -1.82
N VAL A 4 -5.78 5.98 -2.35
CA VAL A 4 -4.63 6.40 -3.15
C VAL A 4 -4.12 7.78 -2.68
N ASN A 5 -2.80 7.94 -2.60
CA ASN A 5 -2.16 9.18 -2.13
C ASN A 5 -2.38 10.31 -3.15
N SER A 6 -3.45 11.08 -2.94
CA SER A 6 -3.92 12.10 -3.88
C SER A 6 -4.49 13.33 -3.22
N THR A 7 -4.50 13.38 -1.87
CA THR A 7 -5.18 14.36 -0.99
C THR A 7 -6.69 14.52 -1.20
N GLY A 8 -7.27 13.91 -2.25
CA GLY A 8 -8.65 14.14 -2.65
C GLY A 8 -9.71 13.69 -1.64
N SER A 9 -9.56 12.53 -1.00
CA SER A 9 -10.54 11.98 -0.04
C SER A 9 -12.01 12.02 -0.53
N CYS A 10 -12.21 11.84 -1.84
CA CYS A 10 -13.51 12.01 -2.47
C CYS A 10 -14.41 10.78 -2.22
N SER A 11 -15.65 11.02 -1.80
CA SER A 11 -16.70 10.00 -1.76
C SER A 11 -17.33 9.79 -3.14
N TRP A 12 -17.67 8.54 -3.46
CA TRP A 12 -18.17 8.11 -4.78
C TRP A 12 -19.35 7.15 -4.61
N LYS A 13 -20.33 7.25 -5.50
CA LYS A 13 -21.40 6.28 -5.74
C LYS A 13 -20.84 5.19 -6.64
N ILE A 14 -20.81 3.95 -6.14
CA ILE A 14 -20.38 2.80 -6.92
C ILE A 14 -21.62 2.13 -7.50
N TYR A 15 -21.68 2.03 -8.84
CA TYR A 15 -22.84 1.46 -9.52
C TYR A 15 -22.61 -0.03 -9.76
N VAL A 16 -23.56 -0.85 -9.30
CA VAL A 16 -23.60 -2.28 -9.55
C VAL A 16 -24.76 -2.58 -10.50
N LYS A 17 -24.46 -3.21 -11.63
CA LYS A 17 -25.45 -3.61 -12.63
C LYS A 17 -25.17 -5.05 -13.06
N GLY A 18 -26.19 -5.91 -12.98
CA GLY A 18 -26.01 -7.34 -13.27
C GLY A 18 -25.10 -8.06 -12.29
N GLY A 19 -25.03 -7.61 -11.03
CA GLY A 19 -24.18 -8.22 -10.00
C GLY A 19 -22.70 -7.87 -10.10
N ILE A 20 -22.30 -7.01 -11.05
CA ILE A 20 -20.93 -6.51 -11.19
C ILE A 20 -20.89 -4.99 -11.05
N VAL A 21 -19.82 -4.48 -10.45
CA VAL A 21 -19.50 -3.04 -10.51
C VAL A 21 -19.25 -2.63 -11.97
N THR A 22 -19.89 -1.56 -12.42
CA THR A 22 -19.80 -1.10 -13.82
C THR A 22 -19.15 0.26 -13.98
N TRP A 23 -19.48 1.24 -13.14
CA TRP A 23 -18.87 2.57 -13.14
C TRP A 23 -19.07 3.27 -11.79
N GLU A 24 -18.55 4.48 -11.66
CA GLU A 24 -18.74 5.34 -10.50
C GLU A 24 -19.09 6.78 -10.90
N THR A 25 -19.83 7.48 -10.04
CA THR A 25 -19.98 8.95 -10.09
C THR A 25 -19.72 9.51 -8.70
N GLN A 26 -19.40 10.79 -8.58
CA GLN A 26 -19.16 11.40 -7.28
C GLN A 26 -20.42 11.38 -6.39
N GLN A 27 -20.22 11.31 -5.08
CA GLN A 27 -21.22 11.71 -4.11
C GLN A 27 -21.27 13.24 -3.99
N THR A 28 -22.43 13.77 -3.61
CA THR A 28 -22.66 15.21 -3.50
C THR A 28 -23.29 15.60 -2.16
N ASP A 29 -23.28 14.69 -1.19
CA ASP A 29 -23.97 14.77 0.09
C ASP A 29 -23.02 15.07 1.26
N TYR A 30 -21.87 15.68 0.98
CA TYR A 30 -21.00 16.18 2.04
C TYR A 30 -21.78 17.18 2.93
N PRO A 31 -21.55 17.19 4.25
CA PRO A 31 -22.05 18.26 5.11
C PRO A 31 -21.72 19.62 4.51
N ARG A 32 -22.74 20.48 4.42
CA ARG A 32 -22.61 21.80 3.81
C ARG A 32 -21.64 22.67 4.62
N THR A 33 -20.92 23.53 3.92
CA THR A 33 -20.11 24.59 4.52
C THR A 33 -21.02 25.71 5.04
N ARG A 34 -20.42 26.76 5.62
CA ARG A 34 -21.15 27.96 6.05
C ARG A 34 -21.89 28.60 4.87
N PRO A 35 -22.98 29.35 5.08
CA PRO A 35 -23.76 29.96 3.99
C PRO A 35 -22.96 30.89 3.06
N ASP A 36 -21.87 31.47 3.55
CA ASP A 36 -20.96 32.37 2.83
C ASP A 36 -19.82 31.64 2.09
N LEU A 37 -19.73 30.32 2.20
CA LEU A 37 -18.71 29.50 1.56
C LEU A 37 -19.32 28.58 0.49
N PRO A 38 -18.59 28.28 -0.60
CA PRO A 38 -18.99 27.21 -1.52
C PRO A 38 -18.95 25.85 -0.82
N ASN A 39 -19.82 24.92 -1.23
CA ASN A 39 -19.77 23.54 -0.76
C ASN A 39 -18.67 22.75 -1.47
N HIS A 40 -18.28 21.62 -0.88
CA HIS A 40 -17.22 20.75 -1.42
C HIS A 40 -17.65 19.90 -2.62
N GLU A 41 -18.95 19.65 -2.79
CA GLU A 41 -19.47 18.78 -3.84
C GLU A 41 -19.19 19.37 -5.24
N PRO A 42 -18.87 18.54 -6.26
CA PRO A 42 -18.83 17.06 -6.23
C PRO A 42 -17.46 16.46 -5.85
N ARG A 43 -16.40 17.26 -5.70
CA ARG A 43 -14.99 16.80 -5.72
C ARG A 43 -14.73 15.86 -6.91
N GLY A 44 -13.84 14.88 -6.73
CA GLY A 44 -13.50 13.88 -7.74
C GLY A 44 -12.43 14.33 -8.74
N CYS A 45 -11.94 13.40 -9.54
CA CYS A 45 -10.98 13.65 -10.61
C CYS A 45 -11.06 12.54 -11.67
N ALA A 46 -10.49 12.78 -12.86
CA ALA A 46 -10.49 11.80 -13.95
C ALA A 46 -9.86 10.45 -13.56
N ARG A 47 -8.87 10.46 -12.67
CA ARG A 47 -8.22 9.23 -12.17
C ARG A 47 -9.18 8.41 -11.30
N GLY A 48 -9.95 9.07 -10.45
CA GLY A 48 -10.98 8.42 -9.64
C GLY A 48 -12.12 7.87 -10.49
N ALA A 49 -12.53 8.58 -11.54
CA ALA A 49 -13.61 8.18 -12.44
C ALA A 49 -13.29 6.98 -13.36
N SER A 50 -12.04 6.49 -13.34
CA SER A 50 -11.61 5.33 -14.12
C SER A 50 -11.28 4.11 -13.25
N TYR A 51 -11.55 4.17 -11.94
CA TYR A 51 -11.11 3.13 -11.01
C TYR A 51 -11.85 1.81 -11.20
N SER A 52 -13.13 1.85 -11.58
CA SER A 52 -13.95 0.67 -11.95
C SER A 52 -13.27 -0.26 -12.96
N TRP A 53 -12.43 0.30 -13.85
CA TRP A 53 -11.68 -0.48 -14.85
C TRP A 53 -10.85 -1.62 -14.22
N TYR A 54 -10.22 -1.37 -13.07
CA TYR A 54 -9.31 -2.32 -12.44
C TYR A 54 -9.96 -3.62 -11.96
N LEU A 55 -11.27 -3.63 -11.73
CA LEU A 55 -11.93 -4.77 -11.09
C LEU A 55 -11.83 -6.04 -11.94
N TYR A 56 -11.96 -5.91 -13.25
CA TYR A 56 -12.00 -7.04 -14.19
C TYR A 56 -11.00 -6.90 -15.35
N SER A 57 -10.12 -5.90 -15.33
CA SER A 57 -9.12 -5.72 -16.39
C SER A 57 -8.14 -6.90 -16.48
N GLY A 58 -7.46 -6.99 -17.63
CA GLY A 58 -6.43 -8.01 -17.88
C GLY A 58 -5.28 -7.99 -16.87
N ASN A 59 -5.06 -6.86 -16.18
CA ASN A 59 -3.99 -6.70 -15.19
C ASN A 59 -4.42 -7.02 -13.75
N ARG A 60 -5.67 -7.45 -13.53
CA ARG A 60 -6.15 -7.80 -12.19
C ARG A 60 -5.40 -9.02 -11.63
N VAL A 61 -4.78 -8.87 -10.46
CA VAL A 61 -4.23 -10.00 -9.70
C VAL A 61 -5.38 -10.83 -9.11
N LYS A 62 -5.56 -12.05 -9.61
CA LYS A 62 -6.67 -12.96 -9.24
C LYS A 62 -6.30 -14.02 -8.20
N TYR A 63 -5.02 -14.38 -8.12
CA TYR A 63 -4.54 -15.47 -7.28
C TYR A 63 -3.21 -15.10 -6.62
N PRO A 64 -2.84 -15.74 -5.51
CA PRO A 64 -1.47 -15.71 -5.02
C PRO A 64 -0.51 -16.17 -6.11
N LEU A 65 0.53 -15.39 -6.37
CA LEU A 65 1.57 -15.68 -7.35
C LEU A 65 2.90 -15.86 -6.64
N ILE A 66 3.67 -16.85 -7.06
CA ILE A 66 5.01 -17.11 -6.52
C ILE A 66 5.98 -17.42 -7.66
N ARG A 67 7.25 -17.02 -7.51
CA ARG A 67 8.28 -17.29 -8.53
C ARG A 67 8.48 -18.80 -8.64
N SER A 68 8.40 -19.32 -9.87
CA SER A 68 8.53 -20.75 -10.17
C SER A 68 9.78 -21.40 -9.56
N ARG A 69 10.94 -20.73 -9.64
CA ARG A 69 12.20 -21.22 -9.09
C ARG A 69 12.15 -21.39 -7.57
N LEU A 70 11.56 -20.43 -6.85
CA LEU A 70 11.43 -20.50 -5.39
C LEU A 70 10.49 -21.63 -4.98
N VAL A 71 9.31 -21.70 -5.58
CA VAL A 71 8.29 -22.67 -5.16
C VAL A 71 8.69 -24.12 -5.47
N ARG A 72 9.49 -24.34 -6.53
CA ARG A 72 10.06 -25.68 -6.81
C ARG A 72 10.99 -26.13 -5.70
N LEU A 73 11.93 -25.27 -5.27
CA LEU A 73 12.83 -25.57 -4.15
C LEU A 73 12.04 -25.82 -2.86
N TRP A 74 11.06 -24.97 -2.58
CA TRP A 74 10.18 -25.09 -1.42
C TRP A 74 9.46 -26.43 -1.39
N ARG A 75 8.76 -26.79 -2.48
CA ARG A 75 7.98 -28.03 -2.56
C ARG A 75 8.85 -29.27 -2.42
N GLU A 76 10.05 -29.27 -2.98
CA GLU A 76 10.98 -30.41 -2.84
C GLU A 76 11.43 -30.58 -1.39
N LEU A 77 11.82 -29.50 -0.71
CA LEU A 77 12.28 -29.55 0.68
C LEU A 77 11.14 -29.84 1.66
N ARG A 78 9.92 -29.36 1.37
CA ARG A 78 8.73 -29.63 2.21
C ARG A 78 8.29 -31.09 2.21
N LYS A 79 8.82 -31.95 1.33
CA LYS A 79 8.56 -33.40 1.38
C LYS A 79 9.14 -34.07 2.63
N SER A 80 10.23 -33.53 3.18
CA SER A 80 10.97 -34.16 4.28
C SER A 80 11.34 -33.22 5.44
N SER A 81 11.18 -31.89 5.26
CA SER A 81 11.52 -30.88 6.27
C SER A 81 10.28 -30.16 6.78
N ASP A 82 10.30 -29.75 8.05
CA ASP A 82 9.34 -28.77 8.58
C ASP A 82 9.47 -27.42 7.83
N PRO A 83 8.46 -26.52 7.91
CA PRO A 83 8.49 -25.28 7.14
C PRO A 83 9.72 -24.40 7.38
N VAL A 84 10.15 -24.25 8.64
CA VAL A 84 11.30 -23.41 9.00
C VAL A 84 12.60 -24.08 8.57
N GLY A 85 12.70 -25.40 8.75
CA GLY A 85 13.81 -26.22 8.25
C GLY A 85 13.96 -26.15 6.73
N ALA A 86 12.84 -26.21 5.99
CA ALA A 86 12.81 -26.08 4.54
C ALA A 86 13.28 -24.68 4.10
N TRP A 87 12.79 -23.62 4.74
CA TRP A 87 13.23 -22.26 4.42
C TRP A 87 14.74 -22.08 4.66
N ARG A 88 15.24 -22.53 5.82
CA ARG A 88 16.66 -22.50 6.17
C ARG A 88 17.52 -23.14 5.09
N ALA A 89 17.16 -24.35 4.66
CA ALA A 89 17.91 -25.08 3.62
C ALA A 89 17.97 -24.33 2.27
N ILE A 90 16.95 -23.54 1.94
CA ILE A 90 16.95 -22.70 0.73
C ILE A 90 17.89 -21.50 0.90
N VAL A 91 17.77 -20.76 2.01
CA VAL A 91 18.43 -19.46 2.16
C VAL A 91 19.89 -19.56 2.61
N GLU A 92 20.27 -20.63 3.30
CA GLU A 92 21.66 -20.90 3.70
C GLU A 92 22.49 -21.53 2.57
N ASN A 93 21.86 -22.04 1.51
CA ASN A 93 22.55 -22.52 0.31
C ASN A 93 22.72 -21.37 -0.71
N PRO A 94 23.95 -20.87 -0.95
CA PRO A 94 24.18 -19.72 -1.83
C PRO A 94 23.70 -19.94 -3.27
N GLN A 95 23.87 -21.16 -3.80
CA GLN A 95 23.45 -21.52 -5.15
C GLN A 95 21.92 -21.54 -5.25
N ALA A 96 21.23 -22.14 -4.28
CA ALA A 96 19.77 -22.16 -4.22
C ALA A 96 19.21 -20.74 -4.07
N ALA A 97 19.75 -19.94 -3.16
CA ALA A 97 19.35 -18.55 -2.96
C ALA A 97 19.55 -17.69 -4.21
N ALA A 98 20.71 -17.81 -4.88
CA ALA A 98 20.98 -17.10 -6.12
C ALA A 98 20.02 -17.51 -7.25
N SER A 99 19.62 -18.78 -7.31
CA SER A 99 18.81 -19.32 -8.39
C SER A 99 17.44 -18.65 -8.53
N TYR A 100 16.80 -18.26 -7.43
CA TYR A 100 15.50 -17.56 -7.47
C TYR A 100 15.66 -16.03 -7.40
N LYS A 101 16.69 -15.51 -6.70
CA LYS A 101 16.92 -14.06 -6.58
C LYS A 101 17.28 -13.42 -7.93
N LYS A 102 18.10 -14.07 -8.75
CA LYS A 102 18.48 -13.60 -10.10
C LYS A 102 17.31 -13.56 -11.10
N GLN A 103 16.16 -14.16 -10.75
CA GLN A 103 14.98 -14.20 -11.61
C GLN A 103 13.93 -13.14 -11.23
N ARG A 104 14.24 -12.21 -10.32
CA ARG A 104 13.36 -11.09 -9.97
C ARG A 104 13.30 -10.12 -11.16
N GLY A 105 12.08 -9.78 -11.61
CA GLY A 105 11.85 -8.94 -12.80
C GLY A 105 11.80 -9.68 -14.13
N LEU A 106 12.08 -11.00 -14.16
CA LEU A 106 12.23 -11.78 -15.41
C LEU A 106 11.07 -12.75 -15.69
N GLY A 107 9.86 -12.47 -15.19
CA GLY A 107 8.69 -13.34 -15.40
C GLY A 107 8.78 -14.73 -14.73
N GLY A 108 7.96 -15.68 -15.15
CA GLY A 108 7.96 -17.04 -14.57
C GLY A 108 7.25 -17.15 -13.21
N PHE A 109 6.15 -16.43 -13.04
CA PHE A 109 5.23 -16.63 -11.92
C PHE A 109 4.38 -17.88 -12.14
N LEU A 110 4.11 -18.60 -11.05
CA LEU A 110 3.12 -19.66 -10.99
C LEU A 110 1.99 -19.25 -10.06
N ARG A 111 0.78 -19.71 -10.38
CA ARG A 111 -0.34 -19.69 -9.44
C ARG A 111 -0.02 -20.58 -8.24
N SER A 112 -0.31 -20.06 -7.05
CA SER A 112 -0.20 -20.74 -5.77
C SER A 112 -1.54 -20.68 -5.02
N SER A 113 -1.56 -21.18 -3.78
CA SER A 113 -2.69 -21.09 -2.86
C SER A 113 -2.33 -20.20 -1.67
N TRP A 114 -3.34 -19.64 -1.00
CA TRP A 114 -3.12 -18.87 0.23
C TRP A 114 -2.39 -19.68 1.31
N HIS A 115 -2.72 -20.97 1.43
CA HIS A 115 -2.06 -21.87 2.38
C HIS A 115 -0.55 -21.98 2.10
N GLU A 116 -0.16 -22.20 0.85
CA GLU A 116 1.26 -22.35 0.46
C GLU A 116 2.04 -21.05 0.68
N VAL A 117 1.52 -19.89 0.24
CA VAL A 117 2.25 -18.63 0.42
C VAL A 117 2.30 -18.17 1.87
N ASN A 118 1.25 -18.41 2.66
CA ASN A 118 1.23 -18.03 4.07
C ASN A 118 2.23 -18.87 4.88
N GLU A 119 2.33 -20.18 4.62
CA GLU A 119 3.32 -21.05 5.27
C GLU A 119 4.75 -20.60 4.93
N ILE A 120 5.03 -20.27 3.66
CA ILE A 120 6.35 -19.77 3.22
C ILE A 120 6.69 -18.45 3.92
N ILE A 121 5.77 -17.48 3.93
CA ILE A 121 6.00 -16.16 4.53
C ILE A 121 6.23 -16.30 6.05
N ALA A 122 5.41 -17.09 6.73
CA ALA A 122 5.57 -17.32 8.17
C ALA A 122 6.89 -18.03 8.49
N ALA A 123 7.26 -19.08 7.74
CA ALA A 123 8.53 -19.78 7.92
C ALA A 123 9.73 -18.85 7.70
N ALA A 124 9.67 -18.00 6.66
CA ALA A 124 10.70 -17.02 6.37
C ALA A 124 10.87 -16.00 7.51
N ASN A 125 9.76 -15.50 8.05
CA ASN A 125 9.77 -14.55 9.16
C ASN A 125 10.30 -15.21 10.44
N VAL A 126 9.80 -16.38 10.82
CA VAL A 126 10.25 -17.11 12.02
C VAL A 126 11.75 -17.41 11.95
N TYR A 127 12.23 -17.91 10.82
CA TYR A 127 13.66 -18.15 10.61
C TYR A 127 14.48 -16.88 10.77
N THR A 128 14.05 -15.79 10.11
CA THR A 128 14.77 -14.51 10.12
C THR A 128 14.85 -13.93 11.52
N ILE A 129 13.71 -13.88 12.23
CA ILE A 129 13.61 -13.41 13.61
C ILE A 129 14.55 -14.21 14.52
N LYS A 130 14.47 -15.55 14.44
CA LYS A 130 15.25 -16.44 15.32
C LYS A 130 16.75 -16.35 15.05
N ARG A 131 17.17 -16.20 13.79
CA ARG A 131 18.59 -16.26 13.39
C ARG A 131 19.30 -14.91 13.45
N TYR A 132 18.59 -13.82 13.13
CA TYR A 132 19.18 -12.49 12.90
C TYR A 132 18.54 -11.37 13.72
N GLY A 133 17.41 -11.62 14.37
CA GLY A 133 16.64 -10.60 15.09
C GLY A 133 15.40 -10.15 14.31
N PRO A 134 14.37 -9.65 15.02
CA PRO A 134 13.10 -9.28 14.41
C PRO A 134 13.17 -8.03 13.53
N ASP A 135 14.12 -7.14 13.80
CA ASP A 135 14.38 -5.93 13.03
C ASP A 135 14.93 -6.19 11.60
N ARG A 136 15.23 -7.45 11.25
CA ARG A 136 15.54 -7.88 9.87
C ARG A 136 14.29 -8.21 9.06
N VAL A 137 13.10 -8.12 9.67
CA VAL A 137 11.80 -8.17 9.00
C VAL A 137 11.25 -6.74 8.91
N VAL A 138 11.12 -6.24 7.69
CA VAL A 138 10.77 -4.84 7.41
C VAL A 138 9.53 -4.77 6.54
N GLY A 139 8.64 -3.82 6.83
CA GLY A 139 7.52 -3.48 5.96
C GLY A 139 7.52 -2.01 5.57
N PHE A 140 7.17 -1.77 4.31
CA PHE A 140 6.95 -0.44 3.76
C PHE A 140 5.49 -0.33 3.32
N SER A 141 4.73 0.54 3.96
CA SER A 141 3.36 0.90 3.58
C SER A 141 3.19 2.38 3.89
N PRO A 142 2.85 3.22 2.89
CA PRO A 142 2.82 4.68 3.09
C PRO A 142 1.40 5.17 3.42
N ILE A 143 1.31 6.44 3.87
CA ILE A 143 0.08 7.26 3.92
C ILE A 143 -1.14 6.53 4.53
N PRO A 144 -1.20 6.37 5.87
CA PRO A 144 -2.34 5.69 6.52
C PRO A 144 -3.68 6.41 6.28
N ALA A 145 -3.68 7.73 6.07
CA ALA A 145 -4.89 8.54 5.93
C ALA A 145 -5.81 8.09 4.77
N MET A 146 -5.26 7.51 3.70
CA MET A 146 -6.07 7.09 2.54
C MET A 146 -6.83 5.76 2.78
N SER A 147 -6.35 4.93 3.71
CA SER A 147 -6.95 3.62 4.03
C SER A 147 -6.40 3.07 5.35
N MET A 148 -6.89 3.62 6.47
CA MET A 148 -6.31 3.45 7.81
C MET A 148 -6.14 1.98 8.22
N VAL A 149 -7.20 1.18 8.09
CA VAL A 149 -7.18 -0.24 8.50
C VAL A 149 -6.30 -1.07 7.55
N SER A 150 -6.26 -0.74 6.26
CA SER A 150 -5.38 -1.40 5.30
C SER A 150 -3.91 -1.19 5.64
N TYR A 151 -3.53 0.03 6.04
CA TYR A 151 -2.20 0.32 6.59
C TYR A 151 -1.95 -0.45 7.89
N ALA A 152 -2.90 -0.38 8.83
CA ALA A 152 -2.81 -0.97 10.15
C ALA A 152 -2.63 -2.50 10.11
N ALA A 153 -3.16 -3.19 9.10
CA ALA A 153 -3.05 -4.64 8.98
C ALA A 153 -1.59 -5.11 8.95
N GLY A 154 -0.75 -4.48 8.12
CA GLY A 154 0.67 -4.82 8.00
C GLY A 154 1.51 -4.29 9.17
N SER A 155 1.29 -3.02 9.56
CA SER A 155 2.07 -2.40 10.64
C SER A 155 1.80 -3.07 11.98
N ARG A 156 0.55 -3.42 12.30
CA ARG A 156 0.23 -4.18 13.52
C ARG A 156 0.92 -5.54 13.55
N TYR A 157 0.90 -6.29 12.45
CA TYR A 157 1.59 -7.58 12.37
C TYR A 157 3.09 -7.43 12.64
N LEU A 158 3.74 -6.47 11.99
CA LEU A 158 5.17 -6.20 12.15
C LEU A 158 5.51 -5.75 13.57
N SER A 159 4.77 -4.79 14.12
CA SER A 159 5.00 -4.31 15.50
C SER A 159 4.85 -5.42 16.53
N LEU A 160 3.89 -6.34 16.37
CA LEU A 160 3.70 -7.47 17.28
C LEU A 160 4.88 -8.46 17.25
N ILE A 161 5.51 -8.67 16.10
CA ILE A 161 6.68 -9.55 15.97
C ILE A 161 8.02 -8.84 16.19
N GLY A 162 8.00 -7.53 16.46
CA GLY A 162 9.20 -6.69 16.64
C GLY A 162 9.88 -6.24 15.34
N GLY A 163 9.20 -6.34 14.20
CA GLY A 163 9.68 -5.88 12.89
C GLY A 163 9.65 -4.36 12.73
N VAL A 164 10.32 -3.87 11.69
CA VAL A 164 10.45 -2.41 11.42
C VAL A 164 9.34 -1.93 10.49
N CYS A 165 8.64 -0.88 10.91
CA CYS A 165 7.74 -0.10 10.07
C CYS A 165 8.50 1.10 9.49
N MET A 166 8.70 1.13 8.18
CA MET A 166 9.43 2.21 7.52
C MET A 166 8.61 3.50 7.47
N SER A 167 9.30 4.65 7.55
CA SER A 167 8.71 5.97 7.30
C SER A 167 8.41 6.19 5.81
N PHE A 168 7.62 7.22 5.51
CA PHE A 168 7.21 7.54 4.13
C PHE A 168 7.25 9.04 3.82
N TYR A 169 6.94 9.93 4.77
CA TYR A 169 6.73 11.35 4.50
C TYR A 169 8.04 12.11 4.21
N ASP A 170 9.06 11.79 5.01
CA ASP A 170 10.46 12.14 4.79
C ASP A 170 11.00 11.50 3.49
N TRP A 171 10.74 10.21 3.28
CA TRP A 171 11.23 9.47 2.11
C TRP A 171 10.68 9.99 0.78
N TYR A 172 9.41 10.38 0.74
CA TYR A 172 8.78 10.97 -0.45
C TYR A 172 9.17 12.42 -0.69
N CYS A 173 9.91 13.05 0.24
CA CYS A 173 10.18 14.48 0.25
C CYS A 173 8.89 15.31 0.34
N ASP A 174 7.82 14.72 0.87
CA ASP A 174 6.57 15.43 1.16
C ASP A 174 6.69 16.20 2.48
N LEU A 175 7.56 15.76 3.40
CA LEU A 175 7.92 16.48 4.62
C LEU A 175 8.76 17.72 4.28
N PRO A 176 8.26 18.95 4.51
CA PRO A 176 9.08 20.14 4.41
C PRO A 176 9.88 20.31 5.71
N PRO A 177 11.22 20.10 5.75
CA PRO A 177 11.96 20.15 7.01
C PRO A 177 11.90 21.53 7.70
N ALA A 178 11.57 22.58 6.93
CA ALA A 178 11.35 23.92 7.45
C ALA A 178 10.17 24.01 8.44
N SER A 179 9.14 23.16 8.31
CA SER A 179 7.98 23.18 9.21
C SER A 179 8.39 22.77 10.64
N PRO A 180 9.04 21.61 10.86
CA PRO A 180 9.58 21.29 12.18
C PRO A 180 10.61 22.29 12.70
N MET A 181 11.46 22.85 11.83
CA MET A 181 12.47 23.85 12.24
C MET A 181 11.85 25.16 12.73
N THR A 182 10.72 25.56 12.18
CA THR A 182 10.09 26.86 12.47
C THR A 182 9.04 26.74 13.56
N TRP A 183 8.25 25.67 13.55
CA TRP A 183 7.07 25.52 14.41
C TRP A 183 7.10 24.29 15.32
N GLY A 184 8.09 23.39 15.16
CA GLY A 184 8.07 22.11 15.87
C GLY A 184 6.93 21.18 15.42
N GLU A 185 6.31 21.44 14.26
CA GLU A 185 5.18 20.70 13.70
C GLU A 185 5.60 19.94 12.44
N GLN A 186 5.13 18.70 12.27
CA GLN A 186 5.41 17.91 11.07
C GLN A 186 4.89 18.62 9.83
N THR A 187 3.58 18.85 9.77
CA THR A 187 2.89 19.65 8.74
C THR A 187 1.46 19.85 9.21
N ASP A 188 1.06 21.11 9.33
CA ASP A 188 -0.34 21.52 9.48
C ASP A 188 -0.60 22.69 8.52
N VAL A 189 -1.73 22.67 7.82
CA VAL A 189 -2.03 23.60 6.71
C VAL A 189 -3.52 23.94 6.68
N PRO A 190 -3.90 25.14 6.19
CA PRO A 190 -5.31 25.49 6.03
C PRO A 190 -6.01 24.58 5.02
N GLU A 191 -7.28 24.28 5.28
CA GLU A 191 -8.13 23.52 4.36
C GLU A 191 -8.43 24.28 3.06
N SER A 192 -8.87 23.58 2.02
CA SER A 192 -9.19 24.21 0.73
C SER A 192 -10.33 25.25 0.82
N ALA A 193 -11.27 25.08 1.75
CA ALA A 193 -12.36 26.05 1.93
C ALA A 193 -11.84 27.39 2.48
N ASP A 194 -10.74 27.37 3.23
CA ASP A 194 -10.16 28.59 3.82
C ASP A 194 -9.50 29.49 2.78
N TRP A 195 -9.14 28.95 1.60
CA TRP A 195 -8.64 29.75 0.48
C TRP A 195 -9.68 30.80 0.05
N TYR A 196 -10.98 30.53 0.21
CA TYR A 196 -12.05 31.48 -0.11
C TYR A 196 -12.08 32.69 0.84
N ASN A 197 -11.54 32.56 2.05
CA ASN A 197 -11.44 33.65 3.01
C ASN A 197 -10.27 34.59 2.70
N SER A 198 -9.34 34.19 1.81
CA SER A 198 -8.19 35.02 1.47
C SER A 198 -8.53 36.07 0.42
N THR A 199 -8.06 37.31 0.62
CA THR A 199 -8.12 38.38 -0.38
C THR A 199 -6.86 38.47 -1.25
N PHE A 200 -5.84 37.63 -0.99
CA PHE A 200 -4.62 37.56 -1.78
C PHE A 200 -3.99 36.15 -1.71
N ILE A 201 -3.76 35.52 -2.86
CA ILE A 201 -3.19 34.17 -2.95
C ILE A 201 -2.02 34.18 -3.94
N MET A 202 -0.93 33.52 -3.58
CA MET A 202 0.20 33.26 -4.46
C MET A 202 0.39 31.76 -4.65
N MET A 203 0.34 31.31 -5.90
CA MET A 203 0.56 29.90 -6.26
C MET A 203 2.02 29.71 -6.65
N TRP A 204 2.84 29.25 -5.70
CA TRP A 204 4.28 29.07 -5.92
C TRP A 204 4.65 27.59 -5.95
N GLY A 205 5.05 27.08 -7.12
CA GLY A 205 5.46 25.67 -7.26
C GLY A 205 4.32 24.67 -7.02
N SER A 206 3.07 25.13 -6.99
CA SER A 206 1.87 24.31 -6.80
C SER A 206 1.00 24.38 -8.04
N ASN A 207 0.80 23.24 -8.70
CA ASN A 207 0.03 23.13 -9.94
C ASN A 207 -1.45 22.80 -9.65
N VAL A 208 -2.11 23.69 -8.91
CA VAL A 208 -3.56 23.63 -8.72
C VAL A 208 -4.22 23.99 -10.07
N PRO A 209 -5.12 23.14 -10.60
CA PRO A 209 -5.85 23.43 -11.83
C PRO A 209 -6.86 24.57 -11.68
#